data_AF-A0A536BRX6-F1
#
_entry.id   AF-A0A536BRX6-F1
#
_cell.length_a   1.000
_cell.length_b   1.000
_cell.length_c   1.000
_cell.angle_alpha   90.00
_cell.angle_beta   90.00
_cell.angle_gamma   90.00
#
_symmetry.space_group_name_H-M   'P 1'
#
loop_
_entity.id
_entity.type
_entity.pdbx_description
1 polymer ?
#
loop_
_entity_poly.entity_id
_entity_poly.type
_entity_poly.pdbx_seq_one_letter_code
_entity_poly.pdbx_strand_id
1 'polypeptide(L)'
;MVSFAPLRETGRLRALGQALESEGDLAYTHGARSFPPRRKLRGRLADLLGAYEGRLSPHEPEMWFFARQEAPLGEGDLYLADDRHSERDMPHSINAAFRDPEWFTSKERLRMLAAYLTRVADAASAFYAYCGSGDVLDQRVKLLQRNAETIFGRLFRGGRVMEELNRELPDVYWWNYFGPAFVKKWGSRLDGLGVRQESTPAGARVVWATETPFVLDPRVKRLEDYPWKKPFYTALGHDTFMREGQKQRSTGEAVPDFNAHRVAAGTAPVSSVTNGRVQSKVMPRVVRLRDLRPEDAEFEEARADLIENEGLDVRLTADKALPIDEVVRWLKSRNEIAVHGPDERGLIVYRNPDTGVVAGFEADLVALRLRLPWPRPNFFAREAMAVLVDLAQKFELRLPPHPLRELVELWEKGNVEAVRRSREALPSMSPERSERWWLYQSRRQDLHRRLGEEVFVPTLVAVAPRGRTDDLRLHITWTDASPLVLPNCDLVTLVVGRRPSAFKVRGTATYEAVQKALEPHLESMSVEGLGTVGLLTPTRAKEARRAFLELPTGAFDHVEVAPAKWVDVSPPDRLDVFS
;
A
#
# COMPACT_ATOMS: atom_id res chain seq x y z
N MET A 1 -9.09 -15.89 0.11
CA MET A 1 -9.43 -17.23 -0.43
C MET A 1 -8.87 -17.35 -1.84
N VAL A 2 -8.39 -18.54 -2.23
CA VAL A 2 -7.83 -18.80 -3.57
C VAL A 2 -8.69 -19.83 -4.30
N SER A 3 -9.10 -19.49 -5.52
CA SER A 3 -10.07 -20.23 -6.34
C SER A 3 -9.49 -20.53 -7.72
N PHE A 4 -9.76 -21.74 -8.21
CA PHE A 4 -9.50 -22.15 -9.59
C PHE A 4 -10.79 -22.57 -10.30
N ALA A 5 -11.95 -22.16 -9.75
CA ALA A 5 -13.18 -22.26 -10.51
C ALA A 5 -13.00 -21.47 -11.80
N PRO A 6 -13.52 -21.95 -12.94
CA PRO A 6 -13.59 -21.16 -14.15
C PRO A 6 -14.69 -20.09 -13.98
N LEU A 7 -14.46 -19.08 -13.13
CA LEU A 7 -15.52 -18.15 -12.72
C LEU A 7 -16.09 -17.37 -13.90
N ARG A 8 -15.35 -17.23 -15.00
CA ARG A 8 -15.83 -16.62 -16.25
C ARG A 8 -16.82 -17.47 -17.06
N GLU A 9 -16.96 -18.76 -16.75
CA GLU A 9 -18.01 -19.60 -17.35
C GLU A 9 -19.41 -19.09 -16.96
N THR A 10 -20.35 -19.22 -17.88
CA THR A 10 -21.74 -18.81 -17.69
C THR A 10 -22.33 -19.42 -16.41
N GLY A 11 -22.97 -18.58 -15.61
CA GLY A 11 -23.59 -18.92 -14.33
C GLY A 11 -22.66 -18.96 -13.11
N ARG A 12 -21.33 -19.01 -13.28
CA ARG A 12 -20.40 -19.15 -12.15
C ARG A 12 -20.23 -17.88 -11.33
N LEU A 13 -20.10 -16.73 -12.00
CA LEU A 13 -20.04 -15.42 -11.32
C LEU A 13 -21.35 -15.09 -10.61
N ARG A 14 -22.49 -15.41 -11.23
CA ARG A 14 -23.80 -15.28 -10.60
C ARG A 14 -23.91 -16.18 -9.37
N ALA A 15 -23.51 -17.45 -9.45
CA ALA A 15 -23.55 -18.39 -8.32
C ALA A 15 -22.67 -17.91 -7.15
N LEU A 16 -21.49 -17.36 -7.45
CA LEU A 16 -20.65 -16.74 -6.44
C LEU A 16 -21.33 -15.52 -5.80
N GLY A 17 -21.94 -14.65 -6.61
CA GLY A 17 -22.70 -13.50 -6.10
C GLY A 17 -23.86 -13.92 -5.20
N GLN A 18 -24.57 -15.00 -5.54
CA GLN A 18 -25.63 -15.58 -4.70
C GLN A 18 -25.09 -16.09 -3.36
N ALA A 19 -23.90 -16.69 -3.36
CA ALA A 19 -23.26 -17.13 -2.12
C ALA A 19 -22.85 -15.94 -1.24
N LEU A 20 -22.28 -14.88 -1.84
CA LEU A 20 -21.86 -13.66 -1.13
C LEU A 20 -23.02 -12.86 -0.52
N GLU A 21 -24.24 -13.00 -1.05
CA GLU A 21 -25.44 -12.37 -0.49
C GLU A 21 -26.34 -13.35 0.28
N SER A 22 -25.90 -14.59 0.48
CA SER A 22 -26.69 -15.66 1.11
C SER A 22 -26.95 -15.44 2.60
N GLU A 23 -26.25 -14.49 3.23
CA GLU A 23 -26.40 -14.14 4.63
C GLU A 23 -26.69 -12.64 4.75
N GLY A 24 -27.89 -12.27 5.20
CA GLY A 24 -28.36 -10.87 5.18
C GLY A 24 -27.49 -9.95 6.03
N ASP A 25 -27.04 -10.44 7.18
CA ASP A 25 -26.16 -9.71 8.10
C ASP A 25 -24.75 -9.51 7.53
N LEU A 26 -24.33 -10.29 6.54
CA LEU A 26 -23.00 -10.22 5.92
C LEU A 26 -23.05 -9.74 4.46
N ALA A 27 -24.24 -9.56 3.90
CA ALA A 27 -24.44 -9.16 2.53
C ALA A 27 -23.89 -7.75 2.29
N TYR A 28 -23.12 -7.60 1.22
CA TYR A 28 -22.59 -6.32 0.80
C TYR A 28 -23.71 -5.42 0.26
N THR A 29 -23.66 -4.14 0.63
CA THR A 29 -24.65 -3.13 0.22
C THR A 29 -24.15 -2.25 -0.92
N HIS A 30 -22.86 -2.29 -1.20
CA HIS A 30 -22.17 -1.51 -2.23
C HIS A 30 -21.29 -2.43 -3.08
N GLY A 31 -21.14 -2.09 -4.37
CA GLY A 31 -20.29 -2.82 -5.29
C GLY A 31 -19.84 -1.96 -6.47
N ALA A 32 -18.57 -2.09 -6.86
CA ALA A 32 -17.97 -1.37 -7.98
C ALA A 32 -16.74 -2.11 -8.53
N ARG A 33 -16.25 -1.68 -9.70
CA ARG A 33 -14.93 -2.08 -10.24
C ARG A 33 -13.78 -1.20 -9.72
N SER A 34 -14.10 -0.21 -8.88
CA SER A 34 -13.14 0.71 -8.24
C SER A 34 -13.33 0.72 -6.72
N PHE A 35 -12.25 1.00 -6.00
CA PHE A 35 -12.21 1.09 -4.55
C PHE A 35 -12.12 2.56 -4.10
N PRO A 36 -12.77 2.97 -3.00
CA PRO A 36 -13.79 2.22 -2.28
C PRO A 36 -15.09 2.15 -3.09
N PRO A 37 -15.88 1.07 -2.98
CA PRO A 37 -17.15 0.96 -3.69
C PRO A 37 -18.18 1.90 -3.04
N ARG A 38 -18.31 3.12 -3.59
CA ARG A 38 -19.22 4.17 -3.08
C ARG A 38 -20.65 4.05 -3.60
N ARG A 39 -20.87 3.26 -4.65
CA ARG A 39 -22.18 3.11 -5.28
C ARG A 39 -22.97 2.01 -4.58
N LYS A 40 -24.10 2.40 -3.97
CA LYS A 40 -25.07 1.44 -3.43
C LYS A 40 -25.56 0.52 -4.54
N LEU A 41 -25.61 -0.78 -4.27
CA LEU A 41 -26.17 -1.76 -5.19
C LEU A 41 -27.64 -1.44 -5.42
N ARG A 42 -28.03 -1.31 -6.69
CA ARG A 42 -29.44 -1.06 -7.10
C ARG A 42 -30.28 -2.33 -7.19
N GLY A 43 -29.69 -3.48 -6.86
CA GLY A 43 -30.29 -4.82 -6.96
C GLY A 43 -29.38 -5.85 -6.27
N ARG A 44 -29.53 -7.14 -6.62
CA ARG A 44 -28.72 -8.21 -6.03
C ARG A 44 -27.28 -8.15 -6.52
N LEU A 45 -26.33 -8.56 -5.67
CA LEU A 45 -24.92 -8.68 -6.06
C LEU A 45 -24.77 -9.76 -7.14
N ALA A 46 -25.56 -10.84 -7.04
CA ALA A 46 -25.64 -11.87 -8.07
C ALA A 46 -26.01 -11.33 -9.46
N ASP A 47 -26.91 -10.34 -9.52
CA ASP A 47 -27.33 -9.73 -10.79
C ASP A 47 -26.22 -8.85 -11.36
N LEU A 48 -25.52 -8.09 -10.51
CA LEU A 48 -24.37 -7.31 -10.92
C LEU A 48 -23.30 -8.21 -11.53
N LEU A 49 -22.83 -9.23 -10.81
CA LEU A 49 -21.80 -10.14 -11.32
C LEU A 49 -22.28 -10.93 -12.55
N GLY A 50 -23.53 -11.38 -12.53
CA GLY A 50 -24.16 -12.08 -13.63
C GLY A 50 -24.28 -11.25 -14.91
N ALA A 51 -24.46 -9.93 -14.82
CA ALA A 51 -24.57 -9.05 -15.99
C ALA A 51 -23.27 -8.92 -16.80
N TYR A 52 -22.14 -9.30 -16.21
CA TYR A 52 -20.84 -9.29 -16.86
C TYR A 52 -20.41 -10.67 -17.38
N GLU A 53 -21.17 -11.73 -17.11
CA GLU A 53 -20.88 -13.07 -17.65
C GLU A 53 -20.79 -13.05 -19.18
N GLY A 54 -19.73 -13.64 -19.73
CA GLY A 54 -19.46 -13.65 -21.17
C GLY A 54 -19.09 -12.30 -21.80
N ARG A 55 -19.11 -11.19 -21.03
CA ARG A 55 -18.71 -9.85 -21.49
C ARG A 55 -17.30 -9.46 -21.06
N LEU A 56 -16.71 -10.20 -20.13
CA LEU A 56 -15.36 -9.92 -19.63
C LEU A 56 -14.32 -10.39 -20.63
N SER A 57 -13.35 -9.53 -20.92
CA SER A 57 -12.22 -9.91 -21.77
C SER A 57 -11.44 -11.04 -21.11
N PRO A 58 -11.24 -12.20 -21.77
CA PRO A 58 -10.45 -13.30 -21.23
C PRO A 58 -8.93 -13.01 -21.22
N HIS A 59 -8.54 -11.80 -21.64
CA HIS A 59 -7.16 -11.34 -21.72
C HIS A 59 -6.86 -10.22 -20.71
N GLU A 60 -7.87 -9.77 -19.95
CA GLU A 60 -7.71 -8.69 -18.98
C GLU A 60 -8.10 -9.17 -17.58
N PRO A 61 -7.27 -8.88 -16.56
CA PRO A 61 -7.63 -9.15 -15.19
C PRO A 61 -8.83 -8.28 -14.78
N GLU A 62 -9.74 -8.88 -14.02
CA GLU A 62 -10.95 -8.20 -13.54
C GLU A 62 -10.90 -8.05 -12.04
N MET A 63 -11.32 -6.89 -11.54
CA MET A 63 -11.39 -6.63 -10.11
C MET A 63 -12.72 -5.99 -9.75
N TRP A 64 -13.34 -6.52 -8.70
CA TRP A 64 -14.52 -5.93 -8.07
C TRP A 64 -14.26 -5.72 -6.59
N PHE A 65 -14.86 -4.67 -6.08
CA PHE A 65 -14.83 -4.31 -4.67
C PHE A 65 -16.25 -4.25 -4.14
N PHE A 66 -16.43 -4.74 -2.92
CA PHE A 66 -17.69 -4.80 -2.23
C PHE A 66 -17.55 -4.15 -0.86
N ALA A 67 -18.60 -3.46 -0.41
CA ALA A 67 -18.63 -2.94 0.95
C ALA A 67 -20.02 -3.03 1.57
N ARG A 68 -20.03 -3.15 2.90
CA ARG A 68 -21.18 -3.05 3.77
C ARG A 68 -20.92 -1.90 4.73
N GLN A 69 -21.80 -0.89 4.70
CA GLN A 69 -21.73 0.29 5.57
C GLN A 69 -22.58 0.16 6.84
N GLU A 70 -23.14 -1.02 7.08
CA GLU A 70 -23.92 -1.37 8.27
C GLU A 70 -23.14 -2.39 9.09
N ALA A 71 -23.32 -2.41 10.41
CA ALA A 71 -22.67 -3.41 11.25
C ALA A 71 -23.09 -4.85 10.84
N PRO A 72 -22.16 -5.81 10.77
CA PRO A 72 -20.72 -5.61 10.83
C PRO A 72 -20.21 -4.95 9.54
N LEU A 73 -19.55 -3.81 9.68
CA LEU A 73 -18.89 -3.07 8.62
C LEU A 73 -17.90 -4.00 7.94
N GLY A 74 -18.07 -4.16 6.63
CA GLY A 74 -17.33 -5.14 5.86
C GLY A 74 -16.84 -4.54 4.55
N GLU A 75 -15.65 -4.93 4.13
CA GLU A 75 -15.13 -4.67 2.79
C GLU A 75 -14.58 -5.97 2.21
N GLY A 76 -14.58 -6.07 0.88
CA GLY A 76 -14.02 -7.23 0.21
C GLY A 76 -13.72 -6.96 -1.25
N ASP A 77 -13.00 -7.88 -1.86
CA ASP A 77 -12.66 -7.86 -3.27
C ASP A 77 -12.77 -9.24 -3.91
N LEU A 78 -13.06 -9.24 -5.21
CA LEU A 78 -12.97 -10.38 -6.10
C LEU A 78 -12.03 -10.01 -7.24
N TYR A 79 -10.98 -10.80 -7.42
CA TYR A 79 -10.01 -10.65 -8.49
C TYR A 79 -10.03 -11.88 -9.41
N LEU A 80 -10.19 -11.66 -10.72
CA LEU A 80 -10.10 -12.70 -11.75
C LEU A 80 -8.86 -12.48 -12.61
N ALA A 81 -7.92 -13.40 -12.53
CA ALA A 81 -6.58 -13.22 -13.06
C ALA A 81 -6.30 -13.93 -14.40
N ASP A 82 -7.30 -14.36 -15.17
CA ASP A 82 -7.08 -15.12 -16.42
C ASP A 82 -6.26 -14.30 -17.45
N ASP A 83 -4.93 -14.45 -17.45
CA ASP A 83 -4.04 -13.99 -18.51
C ASP A 83 -3.48 -15.22 -19.25
N ARG A 84 -3.71 -15.28 -20.57
CA ARG A 84 -3.20 -16.37 -21.44
C ARG A 84 -1.90 -16.00 -22.17
N HIS A 85 -1.41 -14.77 -22.08
CA HIS A 85 -0.31 -14.28 -22.92
C HIS A 85 1.06 -14.32 -22.24
N SER A 86 1.15 -14.33 -20.90
CA SER A 86 2.47 -14.26 -20.25
C SER A 86 2.78 -15.32 -19.18
N GLU A 87 1.81 -15.96 -18.53
CA GLU A 87 2.05 -17.10 -17.63
C GLU A 87 0.69 -17.78 -17.36
N ARG A 88 0.50 -19.03 -17.82
CA ARG A 88 -0.73 -19.81 -17.59
C ARG A 88 -0.81 -20.23 -16.11
N ASP A 89 -2.00 -20.18 -15.50
CA ASP A 89 -2.37 -20.64 -14.14
C ASP A 89 -2.44 -19.62 -12.97
N MET A 90 -2.91 -18.39 -13.21
CA MET A 90 -3.19 -17.47 -12.09
C MET A 90 -4.56 -17.76 -11.44
N PRO A 91 -4.63 -18.02 -10.12
CA PRO A 91 -5.90 -18.21 -9.43
C PRO A 91 -6.72 -16.93 -9.32
N HIS A 92 -8.04 -17.11 -9.20
CA HIS A 92 -8.92 -16.07 -8.71
C HIS A 92 -8.74 -15.91 -7.19
N SER A 93 -8.90 -14.70 -6.68
CA SER A 93 -8.89 -14.45 -5.24
C SER A 93 -10.15 -13.73 -4.79
N ILE A 94 -10.66 -14.14 -3.63
CA ILE A 94 -11.76 -13.48 -2.93
C ILE A 94 -11.29 -13.15 -1.53
N ASN A 95 -11.35 -11.88 -1.13
CA ASN A 95 -10.96 -11.46 0.20
C ASN A 95 -12.06 -10.62 0.85
N ALA A 96 -12.11 -10.67 2.18
CA ALA A 96 -13.06 -9.90 2.96
C ALA A 96 -12.46 -9.57 4.33
N ALA A 97 -12.79 -8.40 4.85
CA ALA A 97 -12.47 -7.97 6.20
C ALA A 97 -13.71 -7.31 6.83
N PHE A 98 -13.95 -7.60 8.10
CA PHE A 98 -15.03 -7.00 8.88
C PHE A 98 -14.47 -6.30 10.12
N ARG A 99 -15.05 -5.15 10.50
CA ARG A 99 -14.43 -4.20 11.45
C ARG A 99 -15.10 -4.12 12.83
N ASP A 100 -16.04 -5.00 13.15
CA ASP A 100 -16.78 -4.96 14.41
C ASP A 100 -16.50 -6.19 15.29
N PRO A 101 -15.46 -6.16 16.15
CA PRO A 101 -15.05 -7.33 16.94
C PRO A 101 -16.16 -7.86 17.85
N GLU A 102 -17.00 -6.96 18.39
CA GLU A 102 -18.13 -7.32 19.23
C GLU A 102 -19.16 -8.20 18.52
N TRP A 103 -19.35 -8.01 17.21
CA TRP A 103 -20.27 -8.81 16.42
C TRP A 103 -19.85 -10.29 16.41
N PHE A 104 -18.54 -10.55 16.41
CA PHE A 104 -17.93 -11.89 16.34
C PHE A 104 -17.78 -12.57 17.71
N THR A 105 -18.30 -12.00 18.80
CA THR A 105 -18.24 -12.62 20.13
C THR A 105 -19.34 -13.67 20.35
N SER A 106 -20.43 -13.61 19.58
CA SER A 106 -21.55 -14.55 19.70
C SER A 106 -21.24 -15.88 19.01
N LYS A 107 -21.42 -17.00 19.74
CA LYS A 107 -21.29 -18.35 19.19
C LYS A 107 -22.25 -18.61 18.02
N GLU A 108 -23.45 -18.04 18.08
CA GLU A 108 -24.44 -18.17 17.01
C GLU A 108 -23.98 -17.47 15.73
N ARG A 109 -23.52 -16.21 15.85
CA ARG A 109 -22.97 -15.44 14.73
C ARG A 109 -21.70 -16.05 14.14
N LEU A 110 -20.84 -16.65 14.98
CA LEU A 110 -19.66 -17.39 14.51
C LEU A 110 -20.03 -18.65 13.72
N ARG A 111 -21.07 -19.38 14.13
CA ARG A 111 -21.60 -20.52 13.36
C ARG A 111 -22.19 -20.06 12.03
N MET A 112 -22.95 -18.96 12.05
CA MET A 112 -23.52 -18.35 10.85
C MET A 112 -22.43 -17.89 9.87
N LEU A 113 -21.40 -17.19 10.37
CA LEU A 113 -20.24 -16.78 9.57
C LEU A 113 -19.53 -17.98 8.96
N ALA A 114 -19.28 -19.04 9.73
CA ALA A 114 -18.59 -20.22 9.21
C ALA A 114 -19.41 -20.95 8.12
N ALA A 115 -20.74 -21.03 8.28
CA ALA A 115 -21.62 -21.57 7.25
C ALA A 115 -21.62 -20.70 5.98
N TYR A 116 -21.68 -19.37 6.14
CA TYR A 116 -21.55 -18.41 5.05
C TYR A 116 -20.22 -18.58 4.28
N LEU A 117 -19.08 -18.60 5.00
CA LEU A 117 -17.77 -18.79 4.40
C LEU A 117 -17.65 -20.12 3.65
N THR A 118 -18.26 -21.18 4.18
CA THR A 118 -18.30 -22.50 3.54
C THR A 118 -19.07 -22.45 2.21
N ARG A 119 -20.25 -21.80 2.18
CA ARG A 119 -21.03 -21.62 0.95
C ARG A 119 -20.26 -20.83 -0.10
N VAL A 120 -19.58 -19.76 0.30
CA VAL A 120 -18.76 -18.93 -0.60
C VAL A 120 -17.57 -19.73 -1.14
N ALA A 121 -16.91 -20.52 -0.30
CA ALA A 121 -15.78 -21.36 -0.71
C ALA A 121 -16.19 -22.48 -1.66
N ASP A 122 -17.31 -23.15 -1.41
CA ASP A 122 -17.88 -24.17 -2.31
C ASP A 122 -18.29 -23.53 -3.65
N ALA A 123 -18.98 -22.39 -3.64
CA ALA A 123 -19.40 -21.69 -4.85
C ALA A 123 -18.20 -21.25 -5.71
N ALA A 124 -17.09 -20.88 -5.06
CA ALA A 124 -15.84 -20.55 -5.72
C ALA A 124 -14.96 -21.77 -6.06
N SER A 125 -15.37 -23.00 -5.73
CA SER A 125 -14.53 -24.21 -5.87
C SER A 125 -13.12 -24.00 -5.31
N ALA A 126 -13.03 -23.42 -4.11
CA ALA A 126 -11.78 -22.93 -3.53
C ALA A 126 -10.74 -24.04 -3.39
N PHE A 127 -9.48 -23.71 -3.73
CA PHE A 127 -8.34 -24.57 -3.43
C PHE A 127 -8.08 -24.60 -1.93
N TYR A 128 -7.96 -23.41 -1.36
CA TYR A 128 -7.76 -23.18 0.06
C TYR A 128 -8.43 -21.86 0.47
N ALA A 129 -9.08 -21.86 1.64
CA ALA A 129 -9.60 -20.65 2.26
C ALA A 129 -9.37 -20.67 3.77
N TYR A 130 -9.30 -19.50 4.38
CA TYR A 130 -9.15 -19.39 5.82
C TYR A 130 -9.82 -18.11 6.35
N CYS A 131 -10.15 -18.11 7.64
CA CYS A 131 -10.61 -16.95 8.38
C CYS A 131 -10.00 -16.94 9.79
N GLY A 132 -9.55 -15.77 10.23
CA GLY A 132 -8.95 -15.56 11.55
C GLY A 132 -8.96 -14.08 11.94
N SER A 133 -8.67 -13.78 13.20
CA SER A 133 -8.60 -12.39 13.66
C SER A 133 -7.41 -11.65 13.04
N GLY A 134 -7.59 -10.35 12.77
CA GLY A 134 -6.52 -9.49 12.26
C GLY A 134 -5.26 -9.55 13.13
N ASP A 135 -5.41 -9.69 14.44
CA ASP A 135 -4.31 -9.77 15.40
C ASP A 135 -3.43 -11.02 15.23
N VAL A 136 -4.04 -12.19 15.02
CA VAL A 136 -3.30 -13.45 14.80
C VAL A 136 -2.58 -13.39 13.46
N LEU A 137 -3.21 -12.83 12.42
CA LEU A 137 -2.58 -12.60 11.13
C LEU A 137 -1.38 -11.63 11.26
N ASP A 138 -1.53 -10.54 12.02
CA ASP A 138 -0.50 -9.54 12.23
C ASP A 138 0.68 -10.09 13.04
N GLN A 139 0.41 -10.89 14.07
CA GLN A 139 1.46 -11.57 14.82
C GLN A 139 2.24 -12.54 13.92
N ARG A 140 1.56 -13.30 13.05
CA ARG A 140 2.25 -14.17 12.09
C ARG A 140 3.23 -13.39 11.22
N VAL A 141 2.78 -12.30 10.62
CA VAL A 141 3.64 -11.47 9.78
C VAL A 141 4.86 -10.96 10.57
N LYS A 142 4.66 -10.51 11.82
CA LYS A 142 5.75 -10.06 12.70
C LYS A 142 6.74 -11.17 13.01
N LEU A 143 6.27 -12.40 13.27
CA LEU A 143 7.13 -13.55 13.56
C LEU A 143 7.96 -13.97 12.34
N LEU A 144 7.31 -14.10 11.18
CA LEU A 144 7.99 -14.38 9.91
C LEU A 144 9.06 -13.32 9.58
N GLN A 145 8.75 -12.03 9.78
CA GLN A 145 9.69 -10.93 9.56
C GLN A 145 10.86 -10.93 10.54
N ARG A 146 10.57 -11.12 11.84
CA ARG A 146 11.58 -11.08 12.91
C ARG A 146 12.63 -12.17 12.74
N ASN A 147 12.21 -13.34 12.30
CA ASN A 147 13.06 -14.52 12.19
C ASN A 147 13.50 -14.80 10.73
N ALA A 148 13.26 -13.87 9.79
CA ALA A 148 13.81 -13.95 8.43
C ALA A 148 15.34 -13.84 8.45
N GLU A 149 16.01 -14.79 7.80
CA GLU A 149 17.47 -14.97 7.85
C GLU A 149 18.27 -13.92 7.06
N THR A 150 17.64 -13.19 6.12
CA THR A 150 18.35 -12.28 5.19
C THR A 150 17.94 -10.81 5.30
N ILE A 151 18.92 -9.90 5.16
CA ILE A 151 18.75 -8.44 5.21
C ILE A 151 17.82 -7.93 4.10
N PHE A 152 17.86 -8.52 2.90
CA PHE A 152 16.95 -8.16 1.80
C PHE A 152 15.48 -8.49 2.11
N GLY A 153 15.22 -9.57 2.88
CA GLY A 153 13.87 -9.91 3.33
C GLY A 153 13.28 -8.94 4.36
N ARG A 154 14.14 -8.27 5.14
CA ARG A 154 13.73 -7.25 6.12
C ARG A 154 13.61 -5.85 5.53
N LEU A 155 14.50 -5.47 4.59
CA LEU A 155 14.58 -4.10 4.07
C LEU A 155 13.60 -3.83 2.92
N PHE A 156 13.36 -4.80 2.03
CA PHE A 156 12.54 -4.58 0.83
C PHE A 156 11.08 -5.03 0.98
N ARG A 157 10.72 -5.64 2.12
CA ARG A 157 9.56 -6.57 2.19
C ARG A 157 9.58 -7.64 1.08
N GLY A 158 10.67 -7.74 0.31
CA GLY A 158 10.86 -8.51 -0.92
C GLY A 158 11.51 -9.87 -0.69
N GLY A 159 11.41 -10.36 0.54
CA GLY A 159 11.72 -11.73 0.92
C GLY A 159 10.58 -12.37 1.70
N ARG A 160 9.32 -11.98 1.42
CA ARG A 160 8.25 -12.97 1.56
C ARG A 160 8.66 -14.08 0.59
N VAL A 161 8.99 -15.28 1.08
CA VAL A 161 8.84 -16.46 0.23
C VAL A 161 7.46 -16.29 -0.40
N MET A 162 7.40 -16.13 -1.72
CA MET A 162 6.13 -15.92 -2.41
C MET A 162 5.17 -16.98 -1.89
N GLU A 163 4.00 -16.57 -1.42
CA GLU A 163 3.04 -17.47 -0.78
C GLU A 163 2.43 -18.41 -1.83
N GLU A 164 3.21 -19.38 -2.30
CA GLU A 164 2.84 -20.34 -3.32
C GLU A 164 2.02 -21.45 -2.68
N LEU A 165 0.69 -21.31 -2.68
CA LEU A 165 -0.23 -22.25 -2.04
C LEU A 165 -0.18 -23.68 -2.59
N ASN A 166 0.40 -23.88 -3.78
CA ASN A 166 0.70 -25.20 -4.36
C ASN A 166 2.03 -25.80 -3.87
N ARG A 167 2.76 -25.11 -2.97
CA ARG A 167 3.98 -25.57 -2.30
C ARG A 167 3.77 -25.70 -0.79
N GLU A 168 3.17 -24.69 -0.16
CA GLU A 168 2.97 -24.61 1.29
C GLU A 168 1.79 -23.67 1.64
N LEU A 169 1.15 -23.92 2.78
CA LEU A 169 0.04 -23.10 3.29
C LEU A 169 0.52 -21.94 4.17
N PRO A 170 -0.21 -20.82 4.27
CA PRO A 170 0.23 -19.66 5.03
C PRO A 170 0.40 -19.98 6.51
N ASP A 171 -0.63 -20.58 7.12
CA ASP A 171 -0.67 -21.10 8.49
C ASP A 171 -2.05 -21.74 8.75
N VAL A 172 -2.28 -22.21 9.98
CA VAL A 172 -3.59 -22.62 10.51
C VAL A 172 -4.28 -21.44 11.21
N TYR A 173 -5.56 -21.22 10.87
CA TYR A 173 -6.40 -20.17 11.45
C TYR A 173 -7.64 -20.74 12.12
N TRP A 174 -8.52 -19.87 12.64
CA TRP A 174 -9.75 -20.29 13.32
C TRP A 174 -10.62 -21.19 12.45
N TRP A 175 -10.84 -20.79 11.20
CA TRP A 175 -11.60 -21.55 10.21
C TRP A 175 -10.73 -21.79 8.98
N ASN A 176 -10.67 -23.03 8.51
CA ASN A 176 -9.84 -23.43 7.36
C ASN A 176 -10.68 -24.33 6.44
N TYR A 177 -10.61 -24.06 5.15
CA TYR A 177 -11.25 -24.84 4.09
C TYR A 177 -10.18 -25.50 3.25
N PHE A 178 -10.18 -26.82 3.22
CA PHE A 178 -9.29 -27.64 2.42
C PHE A 178 -10.07 -28.26 1.26
N GLY A 179 -9.79 -27.82 0.03
CA GLY A 179 -10.47 -28.32 -1.17
C GLY A 179 -10.31 -29.82 -1.39
N PRO A 180 -11.07 -30.42 -2.32
CA PRO A 180 -11.11 -31.87 -2.53
C PRO A 180 -9.75 -32.53 -2.80
N ALA A 181 -8.79 -31.83 -3.43
CA ALA A 181 -7.45 -32.38 -3.62
C ALA A 181 -6.66 -32.53 -2.31
N PHE A 182 -6.88 -31.65 -1.33
CA PHE A 182 -6.29 -31.80 0.01
C PHE A 182 -6.88 -33.00 0.73
N VAL A 183 -8.20 -33.18 0.65
CA VAL A 183 -8.88 -34.34 1.22
C VAL A 183 -8.35 -35.64 0.61
N LYS A 184 -8.18 -35.67 -0.72
CA LYS A 184 -7.59 -36.82 -1.42
C LYS A 184 -6.14 -37.08 -1.03
N LYS A 185 -5.31 -36.02 -0.89
CA LYS A 185 -3.88 -36.15 -0.60
C LYS A 185 -3.60 -36.52 0.86
N TRP A 186 -4.31 -35.92 1.81
CA TRP A 186 -4.05 -36.11 3.23
C TRP A 186 -4.89 -37.22 3.86
N GLY A 187 -6.07 -37.53 3.30
CA GLY A 187 -6.92 -38.63 3.79
C GLY A 187 -7.18 -38.52 5.29
N SER A 188 -6.94 -39.61 6.01
CA SER A 188 -7.15 -39.69 7.46
C SER A 188 -6.24 -38.80 8.30
N ARG A 189 -5.19 -38.19 7.72
CA ARG A 189 -4.35 -37.22 8.43
C ARG A 189 -5.12 -35.95 8.80
N LEU A 190 -6.27 -35.71 8.17
CA LEU A 190 -7.18 -34.64 8.56
C LEU A 190 -8.05 -35.02 9.77
N ASP A 191 -8.24 -36.31 10.06
CA ASP A 191 -9.21 -36.76 11.07
C ASP A 191 -8.81 -36.28 12.47
N GLY A 192 -9.78 -35.72 13.21
CA GLY A 192 -9.59 -35.28 14.59
C GLY A 192 -8.78 -33.99 14.77
N LEU A 193 -8.44 -33.27 13.69
CA LEU A 193 -7.82 -31.94 13.77
C LEU A 193 -8.82 -30.85 14.19
N GLY A 194 -8.38 -29.91 15.02
CA GLY A 194 -9.20 -28.81 15.48
C GLY A 194 -10.31 -29.23 16.46
N VAL A 195 -11.21 -28.30 16.77
CA VAL A 195 -12.34 -28.52 17.69
C VAL A 195 -13.60 -29.02 16.99
N ARG A 196 -13.70 -28.82 15.67
CA ARG A 196 -14.82 -29.23 14.83
C ARG A 196 -14.36 -29.45 13.40
N GLN A 197 -15.01 -30.36 12.69
CA GLN A 197 -14.79 -30.60 11.27
C GLN A 197 -16.07 -30.97 10.54
N GLU A 198 -16.15 -30.59 9.26
CA GLU A 198 -17.29 -30.91 8.40
C GLU A 198 -16.83 -31.20 6.99
N SER A 199 -17.46 -32.20 6.35
CA SER A 199 -17.35 -32.42 4.91
C SER A 199 -18.35 -31.55 4.17
N THR A 200 -17.94 -30.96 3.06
CA THR A 200 -18.85 -30.19 2.20
C THR A 200 -19.35 -31.02 1.03
N PRO A 201 -20.48 -30.66 0.41
CA PRO A 201 -20.97 -31.32 -0.81
C PRO A 201 -19.97 -31.25 -1.98
N ALA A 202 -19.06 -30.27 -1.98
CA ALA A 202 -18.01 -30.13 -2.99
C ALA A 202 -16.82 -31.08 -2.77
N GLY A 203 -16.90 -31.98 -1.77
CA GLY A 203 -15.83 -32.92 -1.42
C GLY A 203 -14.67 -32.29 -0.64
N ALA A 204 -14.85 -31.05 -0.15
CA ALA A 204 -13.88 -30.38 0.70
C ALA A 204 -14.05 -30.75 2.17
N ARG A 205 -13.05 -30.37 2.98
CA ARG A 205 -13.08 -30.47 4.44
C ARG A 205 -12.93 -29.08 5.05
N VAL A 206 -13.87 -28.71 5.90
CA VAL A 206 -13.79 -27.51 6.74
C VAL A 206 -13.33 -27.93 8.12
N VAL A 207 -12.34 -27.23 8.66
CA VAL A 207 -11.77 -27.48 9.99
C VAL A 207 -11.73 -26.18 10.80
N TRP A 208 -12.36 -26.21 11.97
CA TRP A 208 -12.25 -25.15 12.96
C TRP A 208 -11.12 -25.50 13.90
N ALA A 209 -10.02 -24.75 13.86
CA ALA A 209 -8.88 -25.03 14.74
C ALA A 209 -9.20 -24.68 16.20
N THR A 210 -10.07 -23.70 16.43
CA THR A 210 -10.45 -23.18 17.75
C THR A 210 -11.94 -22.83 17.80
N GLU A 211 -12.50 -22.66 19.00
CA GLU A 211 -13.90 -22.26 19.20
C GLU A 211 -14.20 -20.82 18.74
N THR A 212 -13.19 -19.95 18.81
CA THR A 212 -13.29 -18.51 18.52
C THR A 212 -12.09 -18.04 17.70
N PRO A 213 -12.23 -17.00 16.86
CA PRO A 213 -11.11 -16.37 16.17
C PRO A 213 -10.14 -15.59 17.08
N PHE A 214 -10.56 -15.25 18.31
CA PHE A 214 -9.79 -14.41 19.22
C PHE A 214 -8.85 -15.24 20.12
N VAL A 215 -7.79 -15.80 19.52
CA VAL A 215 -6.88 -16.75 20.18
C VAL A 215 -5.42 -16.28 20.22
N LEU A 216 -5.21 -14.96 20.14
CA LEU A 216 -3.88 -14.37 20.22
C LEU A 216 -3.25 -14.65 21.60
N ASP A 217 -2.07 -15.27 21.63
CA ASP A 217 -1.17 -15.25 22.78
C ASP A 217 0.07 -14.40 22.44
N PRO A 218 0.22 -13.19 23.00
CA PRO A 218 1.33 -12.31 22.68
C PRO A 218 2.69 -12.86 23.13
N ARG A 219 2.72 -13.89 23.99
CA ARG A 219 3.96 -14.52 24.49
C ARG A 219 4.55 -15.54 23.52
N VAL A 220 3.77 -15.98 22.53
CA VAL A 220 4.22 -16.92 21.50
C VAL A 220 5.37 -16.32 20.69
N LYS A 221 6.45 -17.09 20.52
CA LYS A 221 7.67 -16.67 19.81
C LYS A 221 7.85 -17.35 18.46
N ARG A 222 7.18 -18.48 18.22
CA ARG A 222 7.10 -19.19 16.93
C ARG A 222 5.68 -19.65 16.68
N LEU A 223 5.26 -19.74 15.42
CA LEU A 223 3.90 -20.15 15.07
C LEU A 223 3.52 -21.53 15.63
N GLU A 224 4.48 -22.46 15.65
CA GLU A 224 4.31 -23.81 16.19
C GLU A 224 4.19 -23.90 17.72
N ASP A 225 4.48 -22.81 18.44
CA ASP A 225 4.36 -22.80 19.91
C ASP A 225 2.91 -22.71 20.36
N TYR A 226 1.99 -22.27 19.49
CA TYR A 226 0.56 -22.27 19.78
C TYR A 226 0.05 -23.68 20.07
N PRO A 227 -0.46 -23.97 21.29
CA PRO A 227 -0.90 -25.32 21.65
C PRO A 227 -1.96 -25.88 20.70
N TRP A 228 -2.88 -25.04 20.23
CA TRP A 228 -3.96 -25.42 19.33
C TRP A 228 -3.51 -25.67 17.87
N LYS A 229 -2.32 -25.20 17.48
CA LYS A 229 -1.76 -25.47 16.15
C LYS A 229 -0.90 -26.75 16.10
N LYS A 230 -0.32 -27.16 17.24
CA LYS A 230 0.55 -28.36 17.32
C LYS A 230 -0.04 -29.62 16.66
N PRO A 231 -1.32 -29.99 16.88
CA PRO A 231 -1.90 -31.17 16.23
C PRO A 231 -1.83 -31.10 14.70
N PHE A 232 -2.02 -29.92 14.12
CA PHE A 232 -1.95 -29.71 12.67
C PHE A 232 -0.53 -29.91 12.16
N TYR A 233 0.48 -29.29 12.79
CA TYR A 233 1.87 -29.47 12.38
C TYR A 233 2.34 -30.92 12.53
N THR A 234 1.90 -31.62 13.58
CA THR A 234 2.22 -33.04 13.79
C THR A 234 1.57 -33.92 12.72
N ALA A 235 0.28 -33.74 12.44
CA ALA A 235 -0.44 -34.60 11.50
C ALA A 235 -0.09 -34.28 10.04
N LEU A 236 0.02 -32.99 9.68
CA LEU A 236 0.18 -32.53 8.31
C LEU A 236 1.65 -32.26 7.92
N GLY A 237 2.56 -32.22 8.91
CA GLY A 237 3.97 -31.92 8.72
C GLY A 237 4.25 -30.42 8.88
N HIS A 238 5.35 -30.09 9.55
CA HIS A 238 5.73 -28.69 9.78
C HIS A 238 6.04 -27.94 8.48
N ASP A 239 6.54 -28.65 7.49
CA ASP A 239 6.90 -28.15 6.16
C ASP A 239 5.70 -27.93 5.23
N THR A 240 4.51 -28.36 5.64
CA THR A 240 3.25 -28.01 4.96
C THR A 240 2.88 -26.54 5.15
N PHE A 241 3.40 -25.90 6.20
CA PHE A 241 3.08 -24.52 6.55
C PHE A 241 4.30 -23.62 6.47
N MET A 242 4.08 -22.36 6.13
CA MET A 242 5.14 -21.36 6.14
C MET A 242 5.63 -21.10 7.55
N ARG A 243 6.95 -21.15 7.72
CA ARG A 243 7.63 -20.87 8.97
C ARG A 243 9.02 -20.30 8.71
N GLU A 244 9.65 -19.84 9.78
CA GLU A 244 10.87 -19.06 9.67
C GLU A 244 12.08 -19.98 9.40
N GLY A 245 12.94 -19.58 8.45
CA GLY A 245 14.08 -20.39 8.01
C GLY A 245 13.72 -21.60 7.14
N GLN A 246 12.46 -21.75 6.72
CA GLN A 246 12.04 -22.85 5.85
C GLN A 246 12.59 -22.71 4.43
N LYS A 247 13.19 -23.79 3.92
CA LYS A 247 13.44 -23.96 2.49
C LYS A 247 12.14 -24.39 1.80
N GLN A 248 11.67 -23.60 0.83
CA GLN A 248 10.43 -23.86 0.10
C GLN A 248 10.46 -25.24 -0.58
N ARG A 249 9.38 -26.01 -0.43
CA ARG A 249 9.21 -27.33 -1.05
C ARG A 249 8.93 -27.22 -2.55
N SER A 250 9.05 -28.34 -3.25
CA SER A 250 8.65 -28.42 -4.64
C SER A 250 7.11 -28.36 -4.75
N THR A 251 6.61 -27.84 -5.86
CA THR A 251 5.17 -27.84 -6.17
C THR A 251 4.59 -29.24 -6.05
N GLY A 252 3.44 -29.38 -5.38
CA GLY A 252 2.75 -30.64 -5.22
C GLY A 252 3.36 -31.59 -4.17
N GLU A 253 4.48 -31.23 -3.52
CA GLU A 253 5.17 -32.10 -2.55
C GLU A 253 4.42 -32.17 -1.21
N ALA A 254 4.37 -31.06 -0.45
CA ALA A 254 3.72 -31.02 0.86
C ALA A 254 2.19 -30.81 0.78
N VAL A 255 1.74 -30.01 -0.18
CA VAL A 255 0.34 -29.72 -0.51
C VAL A 255 0.02 -30.21 -1.94
N PRO A 256 -1.25 -30.33 -2.35
CA PRO A 256 -1.59 -30.62 -3.74
C PRO A 256 -1.19 -29.45 -4.66
N ASP A 257 -0.89 -29.74 -5.93
CA ASP A 257 -0.77 -28.69 -6.94
C ASP A 257 -2.15 -28.27 -7.49
N PHE A 258 -2.16 -27.22 -8.32
CA PHE A 258 -3.40 -26.67 -8.86
C PHE A 258 -4.07 -27.60 -9.89
N ASN A 259 -3.29 -28.41 -10.62
CA ASN A 259 -3.85 -29.37 -11.58
C ASN A 259 -4.55 -30.53 -10.84
N ALA A 260 -3.95 -31.04 -9.77
CA ALA A 260 -4.55 -32.02 -8.90
C ALA A 260 -5.88 -31.50 -8.32
N HIS A 261 -5.94 -30.22 -7.95
CA HIS A 261 -7.18 -29.58 -7.52
C HIS A 261 -8.23 -29.46 -8.62
N ARG A 262 -7.86 -29.00 -9.82
CA ARG A 262 -8.79 -28.94 -10.96
C ARG A 262 -9.43 -30.30 -11.23
N VAL A 263 -8.61 -31.34 -11.31
CA VAL A 263 -9.08 -32.72 -11.49
C VAL A 263 -10.00 -33.17 -10.34
N ALA A 264 -9.62 -32.91 -9.09
CA ALA A 264 -10.43 -33.29 -7.93
C ALA A 264 -11.75 -32.49 -7.83
N ALA A 265 -11.77 -31.26 -8.33
CA ALA A 265 -12.94 -30.38 -8.39
C ALA A 265 -13.81 -30.64 -9.64
N GLY A 266 -13.43 -31.59 -10.51
CA GLY A 266 -14.17 -31.90 -11.73
C GLY A 266 -14.04 -30.86 -12.85
N THR A 267 -12.95 -30.07 -12.85
CA THR A 267 -12.62 -29.11 -13.92
C THR A 267 -11.51 -29.64 -14.82
N ALA A 268 -11.49 -29.21 -16.09
CA ALA A 268 -10.54 -29.73 -17.07
C ALA A 268 -9.08 -29.36 -16.73
N PRO A 269 -8.11 -30.28 -16.88
CA PRO A 269 -6.69 -29.99 -16.70
C PRO A 269 -6.16 -29.15 -17.88
N VAL A 270 -5.09 -28.37 -17.65
CA VAL A 270 -4.43 -27.59 -18.71
C VAL A 270 -3.43 -28.47 -19.46
N SER A 271 -3.71 -28.79 -20.72
CA SER A 271 -2.85 -29.63 -21.57
C SER A 271 -1.75 -28.80 -22.28
N SER A 272 -0.57 -28.63 -21.67
CA SER A 272 0.71 -28.42 -22.38
C SER A 272 1.90 -28.33 -21.39
N VAL A 273 2.59 -29.44 -21.15
CA VAL A 273 3.88 -29.46 -20.46
C VAL A 273 4.97 -29.71 -21.50
N THR A 274 5.68 -28.66 -21.91
CA THR A 274 7.04 -28.77 -22.43
C THR A 274 7.99 -28.23 -21.38
N ASN A 275 8.78 -29.14 -20.79
CA ASN A 275 9.95 -28.98 -19.92
C ASN A 275 10.53 -27.55 -19.81
N GLY A 276 9.88 -26.69 -19.06
CA GLY A 276 10.41 -25.42 -18.59
C GLY A 276 10.05 -25.28 -17.11
N ARG A 277 11.02 -24.94 -16.26
CA ARG A 277 10.80 -24.67 -14.83
C ARG A 277 9.77 -23.54 -14.68
N VAL A 278 8.53 -23.89 -14.38
CA VAL A 278 7.45 -22.95 -14.07
C VAL A 278 7.62 -22.47 -12.62
N GLN A 279 7.96 -21.20 -12.42
CA GLN A 279 7.80 -20.52 -11.14
C GLN A 279 6.39 -19.89 -11.10
N SER A 280 5.43 -20.59 -10.50
CA SER A 280 4.08 -20.06 -10.29
C SER A 280 4.11 -18.97 -9.23
N LYS A 281 4.23 -17.70 -9.62
CA LYS A 281 4.17 -16.56 -8.69
C LYS A 281 2.72 -16.31 -8.25
N VAL A 282 2.25 -17.03 -7.24
CA VAL A 282 0.96 -16.73 -6.59
C VAL A 282 1.20 -15.93 -5.31
N MET A 283 0.56 -14.77 -5.20
CA MET A 283 0.31 -14.09 -3.93
C MET A 283 -1.18 -14.25 -3.61
N PRO A 284 -1.57 -14.92 -2.50
CA PRO A 284 -2.81 -14.62 -1.81
C PRO A 284 -2.67 -13.19 -1.29
N ARG A 285 -3.25 -12.22 -2.01
CA ARG A 285 -3.36 -10.85 -1.52
C ARG A 285 -4.32 -10.85 -0.34
N VAL A 286 -3.83 -10.53 0.86
CA VAL A 286 -4.70 -10.03 1.92
C VAL A 286 -4.88 -8.55 1.59
N VAL A 287 -5.84 -8.21 0.73
CA VAL A 287 -6.12 -6.81 0.41
C VAL A 287 -6.60 -6.11 1.67
N ARG A 288 -5.65 -5.58 2.43
CA ARG A 288 -5.80 -4.33 3.15
C ARG A 288 -5.40 -3.24 2.16
N LEU A 289 -5.82 -2.00 2.39
CA LEU A 289 -5.34 -0.79 1.70
C LEU A 289 -3.81 -0.72 1.45
N ARG A 290 -3.01 -1.58 2.12
CA ARG A 290 -1.55 -1.75 1.96
C ARG A 290 -1.10 -2.66 0.80
N ASP A 291 -2.00 -3.34 0.08
CA ASP A 291 -1.65 -4.38 -0.92
C ASP A 291 -1.83 -3.94 -2.40
N LEU A 292 -2.26 -2.69 -2.64
CA LEU A 292 -1.94 -2.02 -3.90
C LEU A 292 -0.40 -2.01 -4.06
N ARG A 293 0.14 -2.05 -5.28
CA ARG A 293 1.55 -1.63 -5.43
C ARG A 293 1.63 -0.26 -4.75
N PRO A 294 2.65 0.06 -3.94
CA PRO A 294 2.70 1.33 -3.21
C PRO A 294 2.33 2.52 -4.11
N GLU A 295 2.79 2.47 -5.35
CA GLU A 295 2.45 3.39 -6.44
C GLU A 295 0.93 3.47 -6.71
N ASP A 296 0.24 2.36 -6.96
CA ASP A 296 -1.22 2.35 -7.22
C ASP A 296 -2.03 2.81 -5.98
N ALA A 297 -1.56 2.53 -4.77
CA ALA A 297 -2.20 2.98 -3.52
C ALA A 297 -2.10 4.49 -3.33
N GLU A 298 -0.89 4.99 -3.55
CA GLU A 298 -0.58 6.41 -3.50
C GLU A 298 -1.34 7.18 -4.59
N PHE A 299 -1.56 6.58 -5.76
CA PHE A 299 -2.38 7.16 -6.82
C PHE A 299 -3.87 7.21 -6.49
N GLU A 300 -4.44 6.15 -5.90
CA GLU A 300 -5.84 6.18 -5.51
C GLU A 300 -6.09 7.11 -4.32
N GLU A 301 -5.14 7.21 -3.37
CA GLU A 301 -5.21 8.24 -2.31
C GLU A 301 -5.14 9.65 -2.90
N ALA A 302 -4.19 9.88 -3.82
CA ALA A 302 -4.05 11.14 -4.55
C ALA A 302 -5.32 11.50 -5.35
N ARG A 303 -5.94 10.51 -6.00
CA ARG A 303 -7.17 10.69 -6.76
C ARG A 303 -8.36 11.02 -5.85
N ALA A 304 -8.51 10.30 -4.74
CA ALA A 304 -9.54 10.57 -3.75
C ALA A 304 -9.40 11.98 -3.19
N ASP A 305 -8.16 12.38 -2.88
CA ASP A 305 -7.82 13.70 -2.38
C ASP A 305 -8.27 14.83 -3.33
N LEU A 306 -8.03 14.67 -4.64
CA LEU A 306 -8.45 15.62 -5.68
C LEU A 306 -9.96 15.71 -5.88
N ILE A 307 -10.70 14.64 -5.55
CA ILE A 307 -12.14 14.57 -5.73
C ILE A 307 -12.89 15.08 -4.49
N GLU A 308 -12.37 14.78 -3.30
CA GLU A 308 -13.05 15.01 -2.02
C GLU A 308 -12.75 16.36 -1.40
N ASN A 309 -11.53 16.87 -1.58
CA ASN A 309 -11.15 18.14 -0.99
C ASN A 309 -11.50 19.30 -1.92
N GLU A 310 -11.99 20.38 -1.30
CA GLU A 310 -12.08 21.67 -1.97
C GLU A 310 -10.68 22.09 -2.43
N GLY A 311 -10.60 22.80 -3.55
CA GLY A 311 -9.33 23.10 -4.17
C GLY A 311 -9.40 24.27 -5.13
N LEU A 312 -8.22 24.68 -5.59
CA LEU A 312 -8.09 25.64 -6.67
C LEU A 312 -8.32 24.93 -8.01
N ASP A 313 -9.31 25.41 -8.76
CA ASP A 313 -9.55 25.00 -10.14
C ASP A 313 -9.08 26.10 -11.10
N VAL A 314 -8.05 25.81 -11.90
CA VAL A 314 -7.55 26.73 -12.93
C VAL A 314 -7.92 26.19 -14.31
N ARG A 315 -8.72 26.93 -15.05
CA ARG A 315 -9.15 26.55 -16.40
C ARG A 315 -8.32 27.28 -17.46
N LEU A 316 -7.66 26.51 -18.32
CA LEU A 316 -7.05 26.97 -19.56
C LEU A 316 -7.98 26.65 -20.74
N THR A 317 -8.03 27.53 -21.73
CA THR A 317 -8.86 27.34 -22.93
C THR A 317 -7.99 27.24 -24.19
N ALA A 318 -8.35 26.33 -25.08
CA ALA A 318 -7.70 26.15 -26.38
C ALA A 318 -8.60 26.67 -27.51
N ASP A 319 -7.99 27.19 -28.58
CA ASP A 319 -8.72 27.54 -29.81
C ASP A 319 -9.05 26.31 -30.67
N LYS A 320 -8.39 25.19 -30.41
CA LYS A 320 -8.53 23.91 -31.12
C LYS A 320 -8.77 22.78 -30.13
N ALA A 321 -9.25 21.65 -30.65
CA ALA A 321 -9.45 20.46 -29.83
C ALA A 321 -8.13 19.99 -29.21
N LEU A 322 -8.11 19.75 -27.90
CA LEU A 322 -6.92 19.30 -27.19
C LEU A 322 -6.63 17.80 -27.46
N PRO A 323 -5.43 17.44 -27.93
CA PRO A 323 -5.05 16.03 -28.09
C PRO A 323 -4.75 15.41 -26.72
N ILE A 324 -5.77 14.85 -26.06
CA ILE A 324 -5.67 14.29 -24.69
C ILE A 324 -4.52 13.27 -24.58
N ASP A 325 -4.37 12.37 -25.55
CA ASP A 325 -3.30 11.39 -25.57
C ASP A 325 -1.90 12.02 -25.63
N GLU A 326 -1.76 13.18 -26.28
CA GLU A 326 -0.50 13.91 -26.35
C GLU A 326 -0.22 14.66 -25.04
N VAL A 327 -1.25 15.22 -24.40
CA VAL A 327 -1.14 15.81 -23.05
C VAL A 327 -0.66 14.76 -22.05
N VAL A 328 -1.28 13.57 -22.05
CA VAL A 328 -0.89 12.45 -21.18
C VAL A 328 0.53 11.99 -21.50
N ARG A 329 0.88 11.86 -22.78
CA ARG A 329 2.23 11.45 -23.19
C ARG A 329 3.28 12.47 -22.78
N TRP A 330 2.97 13.77 -22.89
CA TRP A 330 3.85 14.84 -22.46
C TRP A 330 4.05 14.83 -20.94
N LEU A 331 2.98 14.68 -20.17
CA LEU A 331 3.07 14.52 -18.72
C LEU A 331 3.93 13.30 -18.35
N LYS A 332 3.67 12.14 -18.96
CA LYS A 332 4.47 10.92 -18.75
C LYS A 332 5.93 11.02 -19.18
N SER A 333 6.30 12.00 -20.00
CA SER A 333 7.69 12.20 -20.45
C SER A 333 8.59 12.89 -19.40
N ARG A 334 7.99 13.46 -18.35
CA ARG A 334 8.72 14.12 -17.28
C ARG A 334 9.20 13.07 -16.26
N ASN A 335 10.51 12.97 -16.08
CA ASN A 335 11.13 11.96 -15.21
C ASN A 335 10.83 12.15 -13.71
N GLU A 336 10.43 13.35 -13.33
CA GLU A 336 10.21 13.77 -11.94
C GLU A 336 8.82 13.37 -11.41
N ILE A 337 7.93 12.84 -12.28
CA ILE A 337 6.51 12.72 -11.97
C ILE A 337 5.97 11.36 -12.42
N ALA A 338 5.00 10.88 -11.69
CA ALA A 338 4.22 9.71 -12.01
C ALA A 338 2.80 10.16 -12.42
N VAL A 339 2.26 9.55 -13.48
CA VAL A 339 0.99 9.99 -14.11
C VAL A 339 0.07 8.81 -14.37
N HIS A 340 -1.16 8.87 -13.84
CA HIS A 340 -2.22 7.87 -14.04
C HIS A 340 -3.46 8.49 -14.71
N GLY A 341 -4.19 7.69 -15.49
CA GLY A 341 -5.37 8.14 -16.25
C GLY A 341 -5.08 8.44 -17.73
N PRO A 342 -6.05 9.05 -18.44
CA PRO A 342 -7.30 9.59 -17.92
C PRO A 342 -8.25 8.50 -17.40
N ASP A 343 -9.02 8.80 -16.36
CA ASP A 343 -10.13 7.94 -15.92
C ASP A 343 -11.41 8.18 -16.75
N GLU A 344 -12.52 7.51 -16.39
CA GLU A 344 -13.82 7.67 -17.07
C GLU A 344 -14.36 9.12 -17.07
N ARG A 345 -13.82 10.01 -16.22
CA ARG A 345 -14.18 11.44 -16.14
C ARG A 345 -13.19 12.34 -16.86
N GLY A 346 -12.18 11.78 -17.52
CA GLY A 346 -11.10 12.54 -18.15
C GLY A 346 -10.06 13.08 -17.16
N LEU A 347 -10.06 12.61 -15.90
CA LEU A 347 -9.11 13.05 -14.89
C LEU A 347 -7.77 12.32 -15.06
N ILE A 348 -6.71 13.09 -15.24
CA ILE A 348 -5.33 12.65 -15.25
C ILE A 348 -4.72 13.02 -13.90
N VAL A 349 -4.27 12.03 -13.13
CA VAL A 349 -3.66 12.22 -11.81
C VAL A 349 -2.16 12.33 -11.96
N TYR A 350 -1.63 13.47 -11.53
CA TYR A 350 -0.22 13.77 -11.42
C TYR A 350 0.23 13.54 -9.97
N ARG A 351 1.39 12.90 -9.79
CA ARG A 351 2.06 12.81 -8.49
C ARG A 351 3.57 12.93 -8.63
N ASN A 352 4.20 13.75 -7.81
CA ASN A 352 5.64 13.75 -7.65
C ASN A 352 6.05 12.86 -6.45
N PRO A 353 6.81 11.76 -6.65
CA PRO A 353 7.18 10.86 -5.56
C PRO A 353 8.21 11.45 -4.60
N ASP A 354 9.01 12.44 -5.01
CA ASP A 354 10.04 13.07 -4.17
C ASP A 354 9.47 14.20 -3.29
N THR A 355 8.51 14.96 -3.82
CA THR A 355 7.89 16.11 -3.12
C THR A 355 6.52 15.79 -2.53
N GLY A 356 5.89 14.68 -2.94
CA GLY A 356 4.55 14.29 -2.54
C GLY A 356 3.44 15.17 -3.12
N VAL A 357 3.76 16.08 -4.05
CA VAL A 357 2.78 16.96 -4.71
C VAL A 357 1.82 16.13 -5.55
N VAL A 358 0.54 16.44 -5.43
CA VAL A 358 -0.54 15.82 -6.19
C VAL A 358 -1.35 16.90 -6.90
N ALA A 359 -1.67 16.65 -8.17
CA ALA A 359 -2.48 17.53 -8.99
C ALA A 359 -3.40 16.72 -9.93
N GLY A 360 -4.56 17.27 -10.25
CA GLY A 360 -5.49 16.71 -11.22
C GLY A 360 -5.51 17.54 -12.49
N PHE A 361 -5.44 16.91 -13.65
CA PHE A 361 -5.67 17.57 -14.93
C PHE A 361 -6.90 16.95 -15.58
N GLU A 362 -7.98 17.71 -15.68
CA GLU A 362 -9.17 17.32 -16.44
C GLU A 362 -9.07 17.93 -17.84
N ALA A 363 -8.92 17.10 -18.86
CA ALA A 363 -8.92 17.55 -20.25
C ALA A 363 -10.31 17.37 -20.85
N ASP A 364 -10.86 18.46 -21.37
CA ASP A 364 -12.08 18.51 -22.19
C ASP A 364 -11.70 18.90 -23.63
N LEU A 365 -12.65 18.81 -24.58
CA LEU A 365 -12.42 19.10 -25.99
C LEU A 365 -11.71 20.43 -26.21
N VAL A 366 -12.05 21.48 -25.47
CA VAL A 366 -11.49 22.85 -25.67
C VAL A 366 -10.87 23.46 -24.42
N ALA A 367 -10.65 22.66 -23.37
CA ALA A 367 -10.13 23.19 -22.11
C ALA A 367 -9.29 22.17 -21.35
N LEU A 368 -8.27 22.66 -20.65
CA LEU A 368 -7.51 21.90 -19.67
C LEU A 368 -7.75 22.54 -18.31
N ARG A 369 -8.27 21.78 -17.35
CA ARG A 369 -8.49 22.24 -15.98
C ARG A 369 -7.47 21.59 -15.05
N LEU A 370 -6.68 22.41 -14.37
CA LEU A 370 -5.88 22.01 -13.23
C LEU A 370 -6.74 22.03 -11.97
N ARG A 371 -6.65 20.97 -11.16
CA ARG A 371 -7.26 20.85 -9.84
C ARG A 371 -6.17 20.63 -8.80
N LEU A 372 -6.15 21.45 -7.77
CA LEU A 372 -5.19 21.35 -6.67
C LEU A 372 -5.92 21.39 -5.33
N PRO A 373 -5.72 20.40 -4.43
CA PRO A 373 -6.51 20.28 -3.21
C PRO A 373 -5.99 21.23 -2.11
N TRP A 374 -6.90 21.86 -1.36
CA TRP A 374 -6.60 22.55 -0.11
C TRP A 374 -7.01 21.72 1.12
N PRO A 375 -6.41 21.93 2.30
CA PRO A 375 -5.23 22.76 2.55
C PRO A 375 -3.92 21.98 2.30
N ARG A 376 -2.91 22.61 1.70
CA ARG A 376 -1.61 21.99 1.38
C ARG A 376 -0.46 22.99 1.49
N PRO A 377 0.81 22.57 1.58
CA PRO A 377 1.93 23.50 1.55
C PRO A 377 1.96 24.30 0.26
N ASN A 378 2.42 25.55 0.30
CA ASN A 378 2.43 26.45 -0.85
C ASN A 378 3.30 25.97 -2.02
N PHE A 379 4.26 25.06 -1.76
CA PHE A 379 5.02 24.43 -2.84
C PHE A 379 4.17 23.56 -3.77
N PHE A 380 2.99 23.07 -3.35
CA PHE A 380 2.07 22.35 -4.24
C PHE A 380 1.65 23.21 -5.43
N ALA A 381 1.30 24.47 -5.18
CA ALA A 381 0.95 25.41 -6.23
C ALA A 381 2.14 25.75 -7.11
N ARG A 382 3.29 26.05 -6.51
CA ARG A 382 4.50 26.43 -7.26
C ARG A 382 4.91 25.33 -8.25
N GLU A 383 4.87 24.07 -7.82
CA GLU A 383 5.25 22.93 -8.64
C GLU A 383 4.20 22.64 -9.73
N ALA A 384 2.93 22.50 -9.36
CA ALA A 384 1.90 22.12 -10.32
C ALA A 384 1.55 23.24 -11.32
N MET A 385 1.63 24.51 -10.90
CA MET A 385 1.39 25.63 -11.81
C MET A 385 2.54 25.83 -12.81
N ALA A 386 3.79 25.49 -12.44
CA ALA A 386 4.88 25.47 -13.41
C ALA A 386 4.60 24.45 -14.53
N VAL A 387 4.12 23.26 -14.17
CA VAL A 387 3.66 22.24 -15.14
C VAL A 387 2.50 22.75 -15.99
N LEU A 388 1.56 23.50 -15.39
CA LEU A 388 0.45 24.11 -16.11
C LEU A 388 0.91 25.15 -17.15
N VAL A 389 1.90 25.98 -16.81
CA VAL A 389 2.48 26.97 -17.73
C VAL A 389 3.19 26.29 -18.90
N ASP A 390 3.97 25.25 -18.62
CA ASP A 390 4.64 24.46 -19.65
C ASP A 390 3.63 23.79 -20.61
N LEU A 391 2.53 23.24 -20.07
CA LEU A 391 1.43 22.71 -20.87
C LEU A 391 0.75 23.80 -21.71
N ALA A 392 0.53 24.98 -21.12
CA ALA A 392 -0.08 26.09 -21.83
C ALA A 392 0.78 26.53 -23.02
N GLN A 393 2.09 26.64 -22.83
CA GLN A 393 3.02 26.97 -23.90
C GLN A 393 3.08 25.87 -24.96
N LYS A 394 3.15 24.61 -24.54
CA LYS A 394 3.29 23.46 -25.46
C LYS A 394 2.07 23.26 -26.35
N PHE A 395 0.87 23.49 -25.81
CA PHE A 395 -0.40 23.27 -26.51
C PHE A 395 -1.10 24.57 -26.92
N GLU A 396 -0.39 25.70 -26.88
CA GLU A 396 -0.89 27.03 -27.25
C GLU A 396 -2.20 27.40 -26.53
N LEU A 397 -2.30 27.03 -25.26
CA LEU A 397 -3.46 27.32 -24.43
C LEU A 397 -3.44 28.77 -23.97
N ARG A 398 -4.62 29.39 -23.96
CA ARG A 398 -4.81 30.70 -23.34
C ARG A 398 -4.85 30.51 -21.83
N LEU A 399 -3.84 31.07 -21.17
CA LEU A 399 -3.86 31.25 -19.72
C LEU A 399 -5.05 32.15 -19.35
N PRO A 400 -5.64 31.97 -18.15
CA PRO A 400 -6.52 33.00 -17.58
C PRO A 400 -5.79 34.35 -17.58
N PRO A 401 -6.52 35.48 -17.54
CA PRO A 401 -5.94 36.83 -17.64
C PRO A 401 -4.95 37.18 -16.51
N HIS A 402 -4.77 36.28 -15.54
CA HIS A 402 -3.93 36.40 -14.37
C HIS A 402 -2.54 35.80 -14.63
N PRO A 403 -1.44 36.55 -14.47
CA PRO A 403 -0.08 36.02 -14.41
C PRO A 403 0.06 34.87 -13.39
N LEU A 404 1.04 33.98 -13.58
CA LEU A 404 1.35 32.87 -12.66
C LEU A 404 1.40 33.30 -11.18
N ARG A 405 1.98 34.48 -10.93
CA ARG A 405 2.05 35.08 -9.59
C ARG A 405 0.68 35.29 -8.96
N GLU A 406 -0.30 35.76 -9.72
CA GLU A 406 -1.66 36.00 -9.23
C GLU A 406 -2.40 34.68 -8.96
N LEU A 407 -2.09 33.60 -9.69
CA LEU A 407 -2.61 32.26 -9.41
C LEU A 407 -2.05 31.70 -8.10
N VAL A 408 -0.76 31.90 -7.83
CA VAL A 408 -0.13 31.52 -6.54
C VAL A 408 -0.72 32.34 -5.39
N GLU A 409 -0.92 33.65 -5.57
CA GLU A 409 -1.57 34.50 -4.56
C GLU A 409 -3.03 34.08 -4.30
N LEU A 410 -3.76 33.66 -5.35
CA LEU A 410 -5.12 33.10 -5.22
C LEU A 410 -5.10 31.77 -4.46
N TRP A 411 -4.13 30.91 -4.76
CA TRP A 411 -3.89 29.68 -4.01
C TRP A 411 -3.65 29.96 -2.53
N GLU A 412 -2.72 30.85 -2.20
CA GLU A 412 -2.35 31.18 -0.82
C GLU A 412 -3.56 31.67 -0.02
N LYS A 413 -4.40 32.55 -0.61
CA LYS A 413 -5.63 33.04 0.02
C LYS A 413 -6.63 31.90 0.30
N GLY A 414 -6.93 31.08 -0.70
CA GLY A 414 -7.85 29.94 -0.54
C GLY A 414 -7.31 28.90 0.46
N ASN A 415 -6.00 28.72 0.50
CA ASN A 415 -5.32 27.83 1.43
C ASN A 415 -5.44 28.32 2.89
N VAL A 416 -5.25 29.62 3.13
CA VAL A 416 -5.49 30.24 4.46
C VAL A 416 -6.94 30.07 4.89
N GLU A 417 -7.89 30.26 3.97
CA GLU A 417 -9.32 30.09 4.24
C GLU A 417 -9.69 28.63 4.52
N ALA A 418 -9.08 27.68 3.82
CA ALA A 418 -9.26 26.25 4.06
C ALA A 418 -8.70 25.84 5.44
N VAL A 419 -7.52 26.33 5.81
CA VAL A 419 -6.95 26.10 7.15
C VAL A 419 -7.84 26.70 8.24
N ARG A 420 -8.38 27.91 8.04
CA ARG A 420 -9.33 28.54 8.97
C ARG A 420 -10.63 27.76 9.13
N ARG A 421 -11.15 27.15 8.05
CA ARG A 421 -12.38 26.35 8.05
C ARG A 421 -12.16 24.94 8.63
N SER A 422 -10.91 24.47 8.71
CA SER A 422 -10.56 23.18 9.30
C SER A 422 -10.96 23.14 10.79
N ARG A 423 -11.68 22.08 11.17
CA ARG A 423 -12.01 21.80 12.57
C ARG A 423 -10.89 21.05 13.30
N GLU A 424 -9.93 20.51 12.55
CA GLU A 424 -8.80 19.75 13.06
C GLU A 424 -7.55 20.61 13.13
N ALA A 425 -6.71 20.38 14.14
CA ALA A 425 -5.38 20.97 14.22
C ALA A 425 -4.48 20.28 13.19
N LEU A 426 -4.20 20.99 12.09
CA LEU A 426 -3.35 20.51 11.03
C LEU A 426 -1.87 20.63 11.43
N PRO A 427 -1.02 19.65 11.11
CA PRO A 427 0.42 19.80 11.23
C PRO A 427 0.92 21.03 10.48
N SER A 428 1.81 21.82 11.08
CA SER A 428 2.29 23.07 10.48
C SER A 428 3.81 23.21 10.49
N MET A 429 4.31 23.86 9.45
CA MET A 429 5.71 24.20 9.25
C MET A 429 5.82 25.67 8.87
N SER A 430 6.93 26.36 9.18
CA SER A 430 7.09 27.73 8.67
C SER A 430 7.24 27.74 7.13
N PRO A 431 6.80 28.82 6.44
CA PRO A 431 6.99 28.96 4.99
C PRO A 431 8.43 28.74 4.54
N GLU A 432 9.39 29.32 5.25
CA GLU A 432 10.81 29.28 4.92
C GLU A 432 11.36 27.85 5.04
N ARG A 433 10.90 27.12 6.06
CA ARG A 433 11.31 25.73 6.29
C ARG A 433 10.67 24.79 5.27
N SER A 434 9.41 25.01 4.93
CA SER A 434 8.68 24.27 3.89
C SER A 434 9.34 24.46 2.52
N GLU A 435 9.71 25.71 2.19
CA GLU A 435 10.43 26.05 0.97
C GLU A 435 11.81 25.38 0.91
N ARG A 436 12.57 25.42 2.01
CA ARG A 436 13.87 24.75 2.12
C ARG A 436 13.78 23.24 1.90
N TRP A 437 12.74 22.61 2.45
CA TRP A 437 12.46 21.19 2.23
C TRP A 437 12.18 20.91 0.76
N TRP A 438 11.28 21.67 0.14
CA TRP A 438 10.86 21.49 -1.25
C TRP A 438 12.02 21.69 -2.23
N LEU A 439 12.80 22.75 -2.07
CA LEU A 439 13.97 23.02 -2.92
C LEU A 439 14.93 21.83 -2.87
N TYR A 440 15.29 21.35 -1.67
CA TYR A 440 16.19 20.21 -1.53
C TYR A 440 15.64 18.93 -2.17
N GLN A 441 14.38 18.59 -1.88
CA GLN A 441 13.76 17.36 -2.40
C GLN A 441 13.65 17.37 -3.92
N SER A 442 13.29 18.51 -4.53
CA SER A 442 13.19 18.65 -6.00
C SER A 442 14.53 18.48 -6.72
N ARG A 443 15.67 18.66 -6.03
CA ARG A 443 17.03 18.49 -6.58
C ARG A 443 17.73 17.23 -6.09
N ARG A 444 17.08 16.41 -5.26
CA ARG A 444 17.68 15.24 -4.62
C ARG A 444 18.12 14.19 -5.64
N GLN A 445 17.30 13.94 -6.67
CA GLN A 445 17.63 12.98 -7.72
C GLN A 445 18.83 13.44 -8.56
N ASP A 446 18.95 14.74 -8.83
CA ASP A 446 20.10 15.34 -9.52
C ASP A 446 21.38 15.18 -8.71
N LEU A 447 21.30 15.44 -7.40
CA LEU A 447 22.40 15.22 -6.46
C LEU A 447 22.84 13.75 -6.46
N HIS A 448 21.89 12.83 -6.40
CA HIS A 448 22.18 11.39 -6.41
C HIS A 448 22.87 10.96 -7.72
N ARG A 449 22.38 11.45 -8.87
CA ARG A 449 23.01 11.19 -10.18
C ARG A 449 24.42 11.77 -10.29
N ARG A 450 24.63 12.99 -9.76
CA ARG A 450 25.92 13.69 -9.82
C ARG A 450 26.99 13.04 -8.93
N LEU A 451 26.60 12.55 -7.75
CA LEU A 451 27.53 12.07 -6.73
C LEU A 451 27.69 10.54 -6.71
N GLY A 452 26.76 9.81 -7.33
CA GLY A 452 26.78 8.35 -7.40
C GLY A 452 26.50 7.68 -6.05
N GLU A 453 26.87 6.41 -5.94
CA GLU A 453 26.55 5.57 -4.77
C GLU A 453 27.50 5.77 -3.57
N GLU A 454 28.64 6.44 -3.78
CA GLU A 454 29.66 6.62 -2.74
C GLU A 454 29.32 7.70 -1.71
N VAL A 455 28.41 8.62 -2.05
CA VAL A 455 27.97 9.71 -1.19
C VAL A 455 26.48 9.58 -0.93
N PHE A 456 26.12 9.48 0.34
CA PHE A 456 24.73 9.43 0.75
C PHE A 456 24.05 10.78 0.54
N VAL A 457 22.97 10.79 -0.25
CA VAL A 457 22.09 11.95 -0.41
C VAL A 457 20.83 11.68 0.45
N PRO A 458 20.75 12.22 1.67
CA PRO A 458 19.67 11.92 2.59
C PRO A 458 18.32 12.41 2.06
N THR A 459 17.23 11.76 2.47
CA THR A 459 15.88 12.33 2.35
C THR A 459 15.64 13.25 3.54
N LEU A 460 15.11 14.46 3.30
CA LEU A 460 14.62 15.31 4.39
C LEU A 460 13.24 14.83 4.82
N VAL A 461 13.08 14.56 6.11
CA VAL A 461 11.81 14.14 6.71
C VAL A 461 11.29 15.25 7.62
N ALA A 462 9.98 15.52 7.59
CA ALA A 462 9.35 16.43 8.53
C ALA A 462 8.97 15.64 9.80
N VAL A 463 9.44 16.10 10.94
CA VAL A 463 9.24 15.43 12.24
C VAL A 463 8.72 16.39 13.29
N ALA A 464 7.95 15.87 14.22
CA ALA A 464 7.45 16.60 15.37
C ALA A 464 7.58 15.75 16.64
N PRO A 465 7.81 16.35 17.82
CA PRO A 465 7.63 15.66 19.08
C PRO A 465 6.22 15.05 19.14
N ARG A 466 6.10 13.87 19.75
CA ARG A 466 4.81 13.19 19.86
C ARG A 466 3.79 14.08 20.58
N GLY A 467 2.68 14.39 19.90
CA GLY A 467 1.62 15.25 20.43
C GLY A 467 1.79 16.77 20.20
N ARG A 468 2.85 17.20 19.48
CA ARG A 468 3.06 18.61 19.08
C ARG A 468 3.44 18.71 17.61
N THR A 469 2.43 18.79 16.73
CA THR A 469 2.61 18.87 15.27
C THR A 469 2.55 20.31 14.73
N ASP A 470 2.54 21.30 15.61
CA ASP A 470 2.43 22.73 15.32
C ASP A 470 3.77 23.38 14.87
N ASP A 471 4.91 22.74 15.16
CA ASP A 471 6.24 23.14 14.67
C ASP A 471 7.00 21.93 14.12
N LEU A 472 6.74 21.60 12.85
CA LEU A 472 7.47 20.55 12.15
C LEU A 472 8.92 20.98 11.89
N ARG A 473 9.84 20.07 12.18
CA ARG A 473 11.29 20.23 12.00
C ARG A 473 11.79 19.31 10.89
N LEU A 474 12.80 19.76 10.15
CA LEU A 474 13.46 18.96 9.13
C LEU A 474 14.51 18.07 9.77
N HIS A 475 14.51 16.81 9.39
CA HIS A 475 15.33 15.78 9.99
C HIS A 475 15.98 14.90 8.93
N ILE A 476 17.21 14.45 9.22
CA ILE A 476 17.89 13.38 8.51
C ILE A 476 18.42 12.33 9.48
N THR A 477 18.70 11.14 8.94
CA THR A 477 19.45 10.09 9.64
C THR A 477 20.84 9.95 9.03
N TRP A 478 21.88 9.96 9.87
CA TRP A 478 23.28 9.81 9.45
C TRP A 478 23.93 8.62 10.16
N THR A 479 24.52 7.70 9.39
CA THR A 479 24.96 6.39 9.89
C THR A 479 26.48 6.22 9.85
N ASP A 480 27.10 5.91 10.98
CA ASP A 480 28.54 5.57 11.17
C ASP A 480 29.49 6.48 10.39
N ALA A 481 29.25 7.79 10.43
CA ALA A 481 30.01 8.79 9.70
C ALA A 481 30.10 8.56 8.17
N SER A 482 29.07 7.97 7.57
CA SER A 482 29.03 7.72 6.13
C SER A 482 29.23 9.04 5.35
N PRO A 483 29.86 8.99 4.16
CA PRO A 483 29.97 10.16 3.29
C PRO A 483 28.57 10.69 2.98
N LEU A 484 28.34 12.00 3.05
CA LEU A 484 27.01 12.58 2.86
C LEU A 484 27.02 13.96 2.22
N VAL A 485 25.93 14.29 1.54
CA VAL A 485 25.52 15.69 1.36
C VAL A 485 24.79 16.11 2.62
N LEU A 486 25.26 17.13 3.32
CA LEU A 486 24.65 17.67 4.53
C LEU A 486 23.63 18.77 4.14
N PRO A 487 22.31 18.46 4.10
CA PRO A 487 21.31 19.49 3.86
C PRO A 487 21.13 20.39 5.07
N ASN A 488 20.74 21.64 4.82
CA ASN A 488 20.27 22.56 5.84
C ASN A 488 18.97 22.00 6.46
N CYS A 489 19.10 21.27 7.56
CA CYS A 489 18.01 20.68 8.34
C CYS A 489 18.00 21.27 9.76
N ASP A 490 17.11 20.77 10.62
CA ASP A 490 17.04 21.21 12.02
C ASP A 490 17.64 20.15 12.96
N LEU A 491 17.47 18.86 12.63
CA LEU A 491 17.87 17.72 13.47
C LEU A 491 18.58 16.64 12.66
N VAL A 492 19.57 15.98 13.28
CA VAL A 492 20.30 14.86 12.70
C VAL A 492 20.30 13.70 13.70
N THR A 493 19.70 12.57 13.33
CA THR A 493 19.78 11.36 14.14
C THR A 493 20.99 10.52 13.77
N LEU A 494 21.82 10.25 14.76
CA LEU A 494 23.07 9.54 14.60
C LEU A 494 22.85 8.05 14.88
N VAL A 495 23.21 7.22 13.91
CA VAL A 495 23.07 5.77 13.97
C VAL A 495 24.44 5.13 13.91
N VAL A 496 24.71 4.19 14.82
CA VAL A 496 25.95 3.41 14.85
C VAL A 496 25.70 1.98 14.38
N GLY A 497 26.62 1.44 13.58
CA GLY A 497 26.61 0.04 13.16
C GLY A 497 27.14 -0.14 11.73
N ARG A 498 27.80 -1.25 11.47
CA ARG A 498 28.41 -1.55 10.15
C ARG A 498 27.47 -2.23 9.16
N ARG A 499 26.31 -2.69 9.62
CA ARG A 499 25.28 -3.39 8.82
C ARG A 499 23.90 -3.03 9.36
N PRO A 500 22.85 -2.99 8.50
CA PRO A 500 21.50 -2.59 8.91
C PRO A 500 20.94 -3.34 10.13
N SER A 501 21.25 -4.63 10.27
CA SER A 501 20.81 -5.47 11.39
C SER A 501 21.44 -5.10 12.74
N ALA A 502 22.51 -4.31 12.74
CA ALA A 502 23.25 -3.87 13.92
C ALA A 502 23.10 -2.37 14.18
N PHE A 503 22.29 -1.67 13.39
CA PHE A 503 22.03 -0.24 13.57
C PHE A 503 21.38 0.03 14.92
N LYS A 504 22.00 0.90 15.69
CA LYS A 504 21.46 1.42 16.94
C LYS A 504 21.46 2.94 16.89
N VAL A 505 20.34 3.54 17.26
CA VAL A 505 20.26 4.99 17.42
C VAL A 505 21.14 5.37 18.61
N ARG A 506 22.14 6.23 18.36
CA ARG A 506 22.99 6.82 19.40
C ARG A 506 22.25 7.97 20.07
N GLY A 507 21.50 8.74 19.28
CA GLY A 507 20.68 9.86 19.70
C GLY A 507 20.56 10.89 18.59
N THR A 508 19.93 12.01 18.90
CA THR A 508 19.66 13.09 17.94
C THR A 508 20.42 14.35 18.37
N ALA A 509 21.09 15.00 17.41
CA ALA A 509 21.80 16.26 17.58
C ALA A 509 21.09 17.37 16.78
N THR A 510 21.33 18.63 17.17
CA THR A 510 20.90 19.78 16.35
C THR A 510 21.80 19.92 15.13
N TYR A 511 21.24 20.46 14.04
CA TYR A 511 22.01 20.74 12.83
C TYR A 511 23.24 21.61 13.11
N GLU A 512 23.09 22.67 13.92
CA GLU A 512 24.19 23.56 14.30
C GLU A 512 25.35 22.81 14.96
N ALA A 513 25.05 21.88 15.88
CA ALA A 513 26.08 21.08 16.54
C ALA A 513 26.80 20.17 15.54
N VAL A 514 26.06 19.56 14.61
CA VAL A 514 26.63 18.72 13.54
C VAL A 514 27.50 19.52 12.59
N GLN A 515 26.98 20.65 12.09
CA GLN A 515 27.70 21.53 11.18
C GLN A 515 29.00 22.01 11.80
N LYS A 516 28.98 22.47 13.06
CA LYS A 516 30.18 22.92 13.78
C LYS A 516 31.20 21.80 13.98
N ALA A 517 30.74 20.58 14.30
CA ALA A 517 31.63 19.43 14.48
C ALA A 517 32.26 18.96 13.16
N LEU A 518 31.54 19.14 12.05
CA LEU A 518 31.96 18.72 10.71
C LEU A 518 32.65 19.80 9.89
N GLU A 519 32.57 21.08 10.28
CA GLU A 519 33.14 22.21 9.56
C GLU A 519 34.58 21.99 9.05
N PRO A 520 35.52 21.41 9.82
CA PRO A 520 36.88 21.15 9.33
C PRO A 520 36.98 20.09 8.22
N HIS A 521 35.91 19.30 8.02
CA HIS A 521 35.85 18.15 7.13
C HIS A 521 34.86 18.34 5.96
N LEU A 522 34.04 19.38 5.99
CA LEU A 522 33.07 19.66 4.93
C LEU A 522 33.71 20.43 3.79
N GLU A 523 33.47 19.94 2.58
CA GLU A 523 33.72 20.67 1.35
C GLU A 523 32.45 21.42 0.93
N SER A 524 32.61 22.57 0.26
CA SER A 524 31.48 23.34 -0.28
C SER A 524 31.19 22.89 -1.70
N MET A 525 29.93 22.53 -1.97
CA MET A 525 29.45 22.23 -3.32
C MET A 525 28.36 23.22 -3.72
N SER A 526 28.54 23.88 -4.87
CA SER A 526 27.48 24.70 -5.47
C SER A 526 26.52 23.82 -6.28
N VAL A 527 25.22 24.05 -6.05
CA VAL A 527 24.12 23.34 -6.70
C VAL A 527 23.09 24.38 -7.13
N GLU A 528 22.75 24.37 -8.42
CA GLU A 528 21.74 25.25 -8.97
C GLU A 528 20.39 25.06 -8.25
N GLY A 529 19.78 26.16 -7.82
CA GLY A 529 18.52 26.14 -7.06
C GLY A 529 18.63 25.80 -5.57
N LEU A 530 19.75 25.24 -5.08
CA LEU A 530 19.99 25.01 -3.64
C LEU A 530 21.04 25.95 -3.03
N GLY A 531 21.86 26.58 -3.87
CA GLY A 531 23.02 27.35 -3.41
C GLY A 531 24.17 26.43 -2.98
N THR A 532 24.85 26.80 -1.90
CA THR A 532 26.00 26.04 -1.38
C THR A 532 25.54 25.01 -0.37
N VAL A 533 25.88 23.74 -0.59
CA VAL A 533 25.63 22.63 0.34
C VAL A 533 26.94 22.03 0.85
N GLY A 534 26.94 21.55 2.08
CA GLY A 534 28.09 20.86 2.67
C GLY A 534 28.21 19.44 2.11
N LEU A 535 29.42 19.05 1.73
CA LEU A 535 29.75 17.73 1.21
C LEU A 535 30.83 17.08 2.08
N LEU A 536 30.49 15.92 2.67
CA LEU A 536 31.43 15.06 3.34
C LEU A 536 31.84 13.94 2.38
N THR A 537 33.01 14.09 1.74
CA THR A 537 33.53 13.12 0.76
C THR A 537 33.98 11.80 1.43
N PRO A 538 34.13 10.69 0.68
CA PRO A 538 34.59 9.42 1.25
C PRO A 538 35.91 9.47 2.02
N THR A 539 36.82 10.34 1.58
CA THR A 539 38.09 10.58 2.27
C THR A 539 37.86 11.31 3.59
N ARG A 540 37.10 12.41 3.56
CA ARG A 540 36.81 13.24 4.75
C ARG A 540 35.93 12.53 5.77
N ALA A 541 35.03 11.66 5.33
CA ALA A 541 34.19 10.83 6.19
C ALA A 541 35.01 9.97 7.17
N LYS A 542 36.15 9.42 6.72
CA LYS A 542 37.06 8.65 7.58
C LYS A 542 37.69 9.51 8.67
N GLU A 543 38.04 10.76 8.33
CA GLU A 543 38.62 11.75 9.26
C GLU A 543 37.57 12.24 10.27
N ALA A 544 36.34 12.48 9.80
CA ALA A 544 35.23 12.98 10.59
C ALA A 544 34.64 11.94 11.56
N ARG A 545 35.08 10.68 11.50
CA ARG A 545 34.54 9.59 12.34
C ARG A 545 34.67 9.87 13.83
N ARG A 546 35.74 10.55 14.26
CA ARG A 546 35.90 10.96 15.65
C ARG A 546 34.86 12.01 16.05
N ALA A 547 34.69 13.05 15.24
CA ALA A 547 33.68 14.08 15.45
C ALA A 547 32.27 13.47 15.52
N PHE A 548 31.96 12.50 14.65
CA PHE A 548 30.69 11.77 14.69
C PHE A 548 30.42 11.08 16.03
N LEU A 549 31.44 10.43 16.62
CA LEU A 549 31.30 9.69 17.88
C LEU A 549 31.22 10.63 19.10
N GLU A 550 31.91 11.76 19.06
CA GLU A 550 31.99 12.73 20.16
C GLU A 550 30.84 13.75 20.16
N LEU A 551 30.07 13.84 19.07
CA LEU A 551 28.92 14.76 18.96
C LEU A 551 27.94 14.59 20.13
N PRO A 552 27.51 15.68 20.81
CA PRO A 552 26.50 15.59 21.87
C PRO A 552 25.14 15.22 21.27
N THR A 553 24.43 14.31 21.93
CA THR A 553 23.12 13.83 21.46
C THR A 553 22.12 13.73 22.61
N GLY A 554 20.85 14.00 22.32
CA GLY A 554 19.71 13.75 23.21
C GLY A 554 18.78 12.66 22.69
N ALA A 555 17.85 12.22 23.53
CA ALA A 555 16.73 11.40 23.09
C ALA A 555 15.69 12.27 22.37
N PHE A 556 15.10 11.76 21.29
CA PHE A 556 14.05 12.46 20.54
C PHE A 556 12.99 11.48 20.06
N ASP A 557 11.91 11.33 20.86
CA ASP A 557 10.71 10.60 20.44
C ASP A 557 9.86 11.49 19.55
N HIS A 558 9.59 11.03 18.33
CA HIS A 558 8.97 11.85 17.30
C HIS A 558 8.05 11.03 16.40
N VAL A 559 7.18 11.77 15.72
CA VAL A 559 6.37 11.28 14.63
C VAL A 559 6.84 11.92 13.33
N GLU A 560 6.85 11.14 12.25
CA GLU A 560 7.08 11.65 10.90
C GLU A 560 5.75 12.09 10.30
N VAL A 561 5.75 13.23 9.61
CA VAL A 561 4.57 13.77 8.93
C VAL A 561 4.85 13.81 7.43
N ALA A 562 3.93 13.27 6.64
CA ALA A 562 4.07 13.23 5.18
C ALA A 562 3.86 14.63 4.55
N PRO A 563 4.51 14.95 3.42
CA PRO A 563 4.41 16.26 2.74
C PRO A 563 3.01 16.73 2.42
N ALA A 564 2.13 15.82 2.01
CA ALA A 564 0.74 16.14 1.71
C ALA A 564 -0.13 16.39 2.96
N LYS A 565 0.42 16.28 4.18
CA LYS A 565 -0.36 16.32 5.43
C LYS A 565 -0.04 17.53 6.31
N TRP A 566 0.92 18.39 5.94
CA TRP A 566 1.19 19.64 6.67
C TRP A 566 0.74 20.87 5.89
N VAL A 567 0.72 22.01 6.56
CA VAL A 567 0.47 23.32 5.98
C VAL A 567 1.60 24.28 6.35
N ASP A 568 1.85 25.27 5.50
CA ASP A 568 2.86 26.30 5.75
C ASP A 568 2.29 27.72 5.80
N VAL A 569 0.97 27.81 5.94
CA VAL A 569 0.27 29.07 6.18
C VAL A 569 -0.11 29.15 7.66
N SER A 570 0.27 30.24 8.32
CA SER A 570 -0.22 30.53 9.67
C SER A 570 -1.62 31.14 9.56
N PRO A 571 -2.65 30.62 10.26
CA PRO A 571 -3.91 31.33 10.38
C PRO A 571 -3.62 32.66 11.11
N PRO A 572 -4.05 33.82 10.59
CA PRO A 572 -3.99 35.07 11.35
C PRO A 572 -4.79 34.88 12.63
N ASP A 573 -4.13 35.02 13.77
CA ASP A 573 -4.59 34.97 15.15
C ASP A 573 -5.93 34.25 15.39
N ARG A 574 -5.86 33.06 16.01
CA ARG A 574 -6.98 32.62 16.87
C ARG A 574 -7.12 33.67 17.96
N LEU A 575 -8.01 34.65 17.77
CA LEU A 575 -8.57 35.38 18.90
C LEU A 575 -9.11 34.32 19.85
N ASP A 576 -8.55 34.26 21.06
CA ASP A 576 -9.02 33.45 22.17
C ASP A 576 -10.46 33.84 22.51
N VAL A 577 -11.42 33.26 21.79
CA VAL A 577 -12.84 33.32 22.14
C VAL A 577 -13.14 32.07 22.95
N PHE A 578 -12.54 31.96 24.14
CA PHE A 578 -13.08 31.31 25.34
C PHE A 578 -12.16 31.68 26.51
N SER A 579 -12.38 32.89 27.05
CA SER A 579 -12.03 33.25 28.43
C SER A 579 -13.29 33.28 29.28
#